data_AF-A0A562UN06-F1
#
_entry.id   AF-A0A562UN06-F1
#
_cell.length_a   1.000
_cell.length_b   1.000
_cell.length_c   1.000
_cell.angle_alpha   90.00
_cell.angle_beta   90.00
_cell.angle_gamma   90.00
#
_symmetry.space_group_name_H-M   'P 1'
#
loop_
_entity.id
_entity.type
_entity.pdbx_description
1 polymer ?
#
loop_
_entity_poly.entity_id
_entity_poly.type
_entity_poly.pdbx_seq_one_letter_code
_entity_poly.pdbx_strand_id
1 'polypeptide(L)'
;MAQETELAGWFEASMNFDMENVRPFLEQVEANLSLGLNVDRLVKHTEATQLDTANGSAFQVTFDGEPVEVRYSAYLDDLDAPDLYFFVKSEVLADAIDAEMEAFCGKMGI
;
A
#
# COMPACT_ATOMS: atom_id res chain seq x y z
N MET A 1 -7.04 18.55 7.80
CA MET A 1 -7.78 19.22 6.72
C MET A 1 -6.95 19.48 5.45
N ALA A 2 -5.62 19.19 5.40
CA ALA A 2 -4.79 19.50 4.23
C ALA A 2 -4.63 18.36 3.20
N GLN A 3 -4.93 17.10 3.53
CA GLN A 3 -4.73 15.96 2.62
C GLN A 3 -5.89 15.72 1.64
N GLU A 4 -7.14 16.01 2.03
CA GLU A 4 -8.34 15.68 1.21
C GLU A 4 -8.39 16.41 -0.14
N THR A 5 -7.74 17.57 -0.30
CA THR A 5 -7.72 18.30 -1.57
C THR A 5 -6.63 17.82 -2.54
N GLU A 6 -5.59 17.12 -2.04
CA GLU A 6 -4.45 16.69 -2.85
C GLU A 6 -4.65 15.33 -3.54
N LEU A 7 -5.66 14.56 -3.11
CA LEU A 7 -5.99 13.24 -3.64
C LEU A 7 -7.30 13.23 -4.46
N ALA A 8 -7.89 14.39 -4.73
CA ALA A 8 -9.06 14.47 -5.60
C ALA A 8 -8.73 13.86 -6.99
N GLY A 9 -9.45 12.79 -7.36
CA GLY A 9 -9.21 12.03 -8.60
C GLY A 9 -8.16 10.91 -8.48
N TRP A 10 -7.76 10.55 -7.26
CA TRP A 10 -7.01 9.34 -6.98
C TRP A 10 -7.95 8.25 -6.49
N PHE A 11 -7.64 7.01 -6.83
CA PHE A 11 -8.28 5.79 -6.35
C PHE A 11 -7.44 5.22 -5.21
N GLU A 12 -8.11 4.58 -4.26
CA GLU A 12 -7.53 4.06 -3.02
C GLU A 12 -7.74 2.55 -2.94
N ALA A 13 -6.69 1.84 -2.54
CA ALA A 13 -6.78 0.49 -1.97
C ALA A 13 -6.15 0.53 -0.58
N SER A 14 -6.88 0.09 0.44
CA SER A 14 -6.41 0.14 1.82
C SER A 14 -6.90 -1.02 2.67
N MET A 15 -6.05 -1.46 3.59
CA MET A 15 -6.34 -2.57 4.49
C MET A 15 -5.44 -2.53 5.73
N ASN A 16 -6.01 -2.94 6.86
CA ASN A 16 -5.29 -3.16 8.10
C ASN A 16 -4.55 -4.51 8.04
N PHE A 17 -3.29 -4.52 8.45
CA PHE A 17 -2.47 -5.73 8.50
C PHE A 17 -1.75 -5.83 9.83
N ASP A 18 -1.52 -7.04 10.33
CA ASP A 18 -0.47 -7.25 11.31
C ASP A 18 0.90 -6.89 10.71
N MET A 19 1.80 -6.31 11.51
CA MET A 19 3.12 -5.87 11.06
C MET A 19 3.93 -7.04 10.46
N GLU A 20 3.76 -8.25 10.97
CA GLU A 20 4.40 -9.46 10.43
C GLU A 20 3.92 -9.83 9.02
N ASN A 21 2.70 -9.40 8.64
CA ASN A 21 2.06 -9.68 7.36
C ASN A 21 2.34 -8.62 6.29
N VAL A 22 2.83 -7.43 6.66
CA VAL A 22 3.15 -6.34 5.72
C VAL A 22 4.15 -6.78 4.65
N ARG A 23 5.28 -7.38 5.05
CA ARG A 23 6.28 -7.87 4.09
C ARG A 23 5.72 -8.96 3.17
N PRO A 24 5.15 -10.06 3.69
CA PRO A 24 4.55 -11.10 2.85
C PRO A 24 3.52 -10.56 1.85
N PHE A 25 2.69 -9.59 2.27
CA PHE A 25 1.72 -8.94 1.39
C PHE A 25 2.43 -8.17 0.26
N LEU A 26 3.40 -7.31 0.57
CA LEU A 26 4.13 -6.54 -0.44
C LEU A 26 4.90 -7.43 -1.43
N GLU A 27 5.43 -8.56 -0.95
CA GLU A 27 6.07 -9.57 -1.80
C GLU A 27 5.06 -10.26 -2.72
N GLN A 28 3.84 -10.52 -2.25
CA GLN A 28 2.75 -11.05 -3.09
C GLN A 28 2.37 -10.06 -4.19
N VAL A 29 2.18 -8.79 -3.84
CA VAL A 29 1.85 -7.74 -4.83
C VAL A 29 2.92 -7.66 -5.90
N GLU A 30 4.20 -7.64 -5.52
CA GLU A 30 5.28 -7.60 -6.50
C GLU A 30 5.35 -8.88 -7.35
N ALA A 31 5.14 -10.05 -6.75
CA ALA A 31 5.16 -11.31 -7.48
C ALA A 31 4.03 -11.44 -8.51
N ASN A 32 2.83 -10.95 -8.18
CA ASN A 32 1.64 -11.11 -9.02
C ASN A 32 1.46 -9.97 -10.03
N LEU A 33 1.76 -8.73 -9.63
CA LEU A 33 1.55 -7.55 -10.46
C LEU A 33 2.83 -7.05 -11.15
N SER A 34 4.02 -7.48 -10.69
CA SER A 34 5.33 -7.11 -11.29
C SER A 34 5.50 -5.60 -11.49
N LEU A 35 5.11 -4.82 -10.49
CA LEU A 35 5.06 -3.36 -10.53
C LEU A 35 6.46 -2.71 -10.44
N GLY A 36 7.46 -3.46 -9.99
CA GLY A 36 8.79 -2.94 -9.66
C GLY A 36 8.83 -2.31 -8.27
N LEU A 37 8.04 -2.83 -7.32
CA LEU A 37 8.04 -2.39 -5.94
C LEU A 37 9.38 -2.65 -5.26
N ASN A 38 9.89 -1.64 -4.57
CA ASN A 38 10.98 -1.83 -3.62
C ASN A 38 10.41 -2.26 -2.27
N VAL A 39 10.11 -3.56 -2.14
CA VAL A 39 9.50 -4.15 -0.93
C VAL A 39 10.27 -3.75 0.33
N ASP A 40 11.59 -3.91 0.35
CA ASP A 40 12.40 -3.57 1.53
C ASP A 40 12.28 -2.10 1.95
N ARG A 41 12.17 -1.19 0.98
CA ARG A 41 11.96 0.24 1.27
C ARG A 41 10.58 0.46 1.88
N LEU A 42 9.54 -0.18 1.36
CA LEU A 42 8.17 0.00 1.84
C LEU A 42 7.95 -0.61 3.23
N VAL A 43 8.54 -1.78 3.49
CA VAL A 43 8.56 -2.38 4.83
C VAL A 43 9.22 -1.43 5.84
N LYS A 44 10.44 -0.97 5.54
CA LYS A 44 11.15 -0.01 6.41
C LYS A 44 10.38 1.31 6.59
N HIS A 45 9.68 1.76 5.56
CA HIS A 45 8.84 2.95 5.62
C HIS A 45 7.68 2.76 6.60
N THR A 46 7.06 1.58 6.57
CA THR A 46 5.97 1.19 7.49
C THR A 46 6.48 1.08 8.91
N GLU A 47 7.58 0.34 9.13
CA GLU A 47 8.25 0.18 10.44
C GLU A 47 8.72 1.51 11.05
N ALA A 48 9.03 2.50 10.21
CA ALA A 48 9.45 3.83 10.66
C ALA A 48 8.28 4.76 11.03
N THR A 49 7.04 4.32 10.82
CA THR A 49 5.85 5.11 11.15
C THR A 49 5.69 5.19 12.67
N GLN A 50 5.38 6.38 13.18
CA GLN A 50 5.20 6.58 14.61
C GLN A 50 3.75 6.29 15.01
N LEU A 51 3.55 5.79 16.23
CA LEU A 51 2.21 5.61 16.80
C LEU A 51 1.40 6.92 16.76
N ASP A 52 0.11 6.81 16.45
CA ASP A 52 -0.85 7.89 16.23
C ASP A 52 -0.48 8.84 15.08
N THR A 53 0.33 8.37 14.12
CA THR A 53 0.75 9.18 12.96
C THR A 53 0.63 8.44 11.64
N ALA A 54 0.49 9.21 10.55
CA ALA A 54 0.61 8.71 9.19
C ALA A 54 1.99 9.07 8.61
N ASN A 55 2.59 8.13 7.89
CA ASN A 55 3.84 8.34 7.17
C ASN A 55 3.64 8.00 5.69
N GLY A 56 3.76 9.02 4.82
CA GLY A 56 3.55 8.90 3.38
C GLY A 56 4.85 8.85 2.58
N SER A 57 4.86 8.10 1.47
CA SER A 57 5.91 8.10 0.45
C SER A 57 5.29 8.10 -0.94
N ALA A 58 5.93 8.78 -1.89
CA ALA A 58 5.56 8.70 -3.30
C ALA A 58 6.68 8.03 -4.10
N PHE A 59 6.31 7.19 -5.07
CA PHE A 59 7.23 6.55 -5.99
C PHE A 59 6.53 6.21 -7.31
N GLN A 60 7.31 5.82 -8.31
CA GLN A 60 6.78 5.35 -9.59
C GLN A 60 6.89 3.83 -9.66
N VAL A 61 5.86 3.22 -10.24
CA VAL A 61 5.80 1.81 -10.64
C VAL A 61 5.56 1.71 -12.13
N THR A 62 5.72 0.51 -12.69
CA THR A 62 5.27 0.22 -14.05
C THR A 62 4.02 -0.63 -14.01
N PHE A 63 2.93 -0.18 -14.63
CA PHE A 63 1.68 -0.94 -14.74
C PHE A 63 1.21 -0.90 -16.20
N ASP A 64 0.93 -2.06 -16.78
CA ASP A 64 0.61 -2.21 -18.21
C ASP A 64 1.63 -1.55 -19.16
N GLY A 65 2.91 -1.51 -18.75
CA GLY A 65 4.00 -0.92 -19.52
C GLY A 65 4.13 0.61 -19.39
N GLU A 66 3.25 1.26 -18.64
CA GLU A 66 3.26 2.71 -18.41
C GLU A 66 3.75 3.04 -17.00
N PRO A 67 4.52 4.13 -16.83
CA PRO A 67 4.91 4.60 -15.50
C PRO A 67 3.71 5.22 -14.78
N VAL A 68 3.36 4.70 -13.61
CA VAL A 68 2.26 5.19 -12.77
C VAL A 68 2.82 5.68 -11.44
N GLU A 69 2.37 6.86 -11.01
CA GLU A 69 2.68 7.39 -9.67
C GLU A 69 1.81 6.68 -8.62
N VAL A 70 2.45 6.14 -7.59
CA VAL A 70 1.83 5.52 -6.42
C VAL A 70 2.21 6.36 -5.20
N ARG A 71 1.21 6.72 -4.40
CA ARG A 71 1.41 7.26 -3.06
C ARG A 71 1.07 6.16 -2.06
N TYR A 72 2.07 5.71 -1.34
CA TYR A 72 1.93 4.76 -0.25
C TYR A 72 1.86 5.53 1.07
N SER A 73 0.97 5.14 1.97
CA SER A 73 0.94 5.65 3.33
C SER A 73 0.73 4.50 4.30
N ALA A 74 1.42 4.56 5.42
CA ALA A 74 1.12 3.73 6.58
C ALA A 74 0.57 4.62 7.69
N TYR A 75 -0.44 4.16 8.41
CA TYR A 75 -0.94 4.77 9.63
C TYR A 75 -0.91 3.73 10.75
N LEU A 76 -0.42 4.12 11.93
CA LEU A 76 -0.37 3.24 13.09
C LEU A 76 -1.22 3.85 14.21
N ASP A 77 -2.30 3.20 14.57
CA ASP A 77 -3.02 3.39 15.84
C ASP A 77 -2.73 2.26 16.83
N ASP A 78 -2.41 1.07 16.33
CA ASP A 78 -1.79 -0.05 17.04
C ASP A 78 -0.34 -0.26 16.55
N LEU A 79 0.58 -0.54 17.47
CA LEU A 79 1.99 -0.78 17.14
C LEU A 79 2.19 -2.02 16.28
N ASP A 80 1.30 -3.00 16.42
CA ASP A 80 1.41 -4.29 15.75
C ASP A 80 0.47 -4.42 14.55
N ALA A 81 -0.41 -3.44 14.28
CA ALA A 81 -1.41 -3.53 13.20
C ALA A 81 -1.50 -2.25 12.34
N PRO A 82 -0.50 -1.98 11.47
CA PRO A 82 -0.54 -0.83 10.57
C PRO A 82 -1.69 -0.89 9.55
N ASP A 83 -2.33 0.26 9.33
CA ASP A 83 -3.19 0.49 8.17
C ASP A 83 -2.32 0.89 6.97
N LEU A 84 -2.43 0.14 5.88
CA LEU A 84 -1.72 0.43 4.64
C LEU A 84 -2.66 1.07 3.63
N TYR A 85 -2.18 2.11 2.96
CA TYR A 85 -2.92 2.84 1.93
C TYR A 85 -2.09 2.96 0.66
N PHE A 86 -2.70 2.61 -0.46
CA PHE A 86 -2.17 2.84 -1.80
C PHE A 86 -3.12 3.78 -2.53
N PHE A 87 -2.63 4.98 -2.84
CA PHE A 87 -3.34 5.89 -3.72
C PHE A 87 -2.67 5.86 -5.10
N VAL A 88 -3.48 5.71 -6.13
CA VAL A 88 -3.04 5.72 -7.53
C VAL A 88 -4.01 6.49 -8.41
N LYS A 89 -3.55 6.96 -9.57
CA LYS A 89 -4.44 7.64 -10.54
C LYS A 89 -5.18 6.68 -11.50
N SER A 90 -4.86 5.40 -11.44
CA SER A 90 -5.47 4.35 -12.26
C SER A 90 -6.42 3.52 -11.41
N GLU A 91 -7.72 3.57 -11.72
CA GLU A 91 -8.75 2.74 -11.06
C GLU A 91 -8.40 1.26 -11.16
N VAL A 92 -8.01 0.80 -12.35
CA VAL A 92 -7.64 -0.59 -12.61
C VAL A 92 -6.46 -1.05 -11.74
N LEU A 93 -5.50 -0.16 -11.48
CA LEU A 93 -4.38 -0.49 -10.59
C LEU A 93 -4.81 -0.52 -9.11
N ALA A 94 -5.70 0.39 -8.70
CA ALA A 94 -6.24 0.37 -7.35
C ALA A 94 -7.01 -0.95 -7.11
N ASP A 95 -7.91 -1.31 -8.03
CA ASP A 95 -8.67 -2.57 -7.97
C ASP A 95 -7.76 -3.80 -7.97
N ALA A 96 -6.67 -3.78 -8.74
CA ALA A 96 -5.70 -4.87 -8.75
C ALA A 96 -4.96 -5.00 -7.41
N ILE A 97 -4.58 -3.89 -6.77
CA ILE A 97 -3.94 -3.90 -5.44
C ILE A 97 -4.95 -4.37 -4.38
N ASP A 98 -6.19 -3.88 -4.45
CA ASP A 98 -7.27 -4.26 -3.55
C ASP A 98 -7.57 -5.78 -3.63
N ALA A 99 -7.65 -6.32 -4.84
CA ALA A 99 -7.80 -7.76 -5.04
C ALA A 99 -6.64 -8.58 -4.46
N GLU A 100 -5.40 -8.08 -4.51
CA GLU A 100 -4.25 -8.73 -3.88
C GLU A 100 -4.30 -8.67 -2.35
N MET A 101 -4.82 -7.57 -1.77
CA MET A 101 -5.08 -7.44 -0.34
C MET A 101 -6.12 -8.48 0.11
N GLU A 102 -7.29 -8.53 -0.54
CA GLU A 102 -8.33 -9.51 -0.24
C GLU A 102 -7.83 -10.96 -0.39
N ALA A 103 -7.10 -11.23 -1.47
CA ALA A 103 -6.53 -12.56 -1.72
C ALA A 103 -5.48 -12.95 -0.68
N PHE A 104 -4.70 -11.99 -0.16
CA PHE A 104 -3.74 -12.25 0.90
C PHE A 104 -4.45 -12.58 2.22
N CYS A 105 -5.41 -11.74 2.62
CA CYS A 105 -6.16 -11.96 3.87
C CYS A 105 -6.95 -13.26 3.84
N GLY A 106 -7.60 -13.58 2.71
CA GLY A 106 -8.26 -14.86 2.51
C GLY A 106 -7.34 -16.09 2.61
N LYS A 107 -6.04 -15.98 2.26
CA LYS A 107 -5.05 -17.06 2.43
C LYS A 107 -4.59 -17.21 3.89
N MET A 108 -4.48 -16.10 4.61
CA MET A 108 -4.03 -16.08 6.01
C MET A 108 -5.17 -16.37 6.99
N GLY A 109 -6.42 -16.25 6.56
CA GLY A 109 -7.60 -16.42 7.41
C GLY A 109 -7.80 -15.26 8.39
N ILE A 110 -7.33 -14.07 7.99
CA ILE A 110 -7.48 -12.80 8.70
C ILE A 110 -8.53 -11.94 8.00
#